data_AF-E8NEW4-F1
#
_entry.id   AF-E8NEW4-F1
#
_cell.length_a   1.000
_cell.length_b   1.000
_cell.length_c   1.000
_cell.angle_alpha   90.00
_cell.angle_beta   90.00
_cell.angle_gamma   90.00
#
_symmetry.space_group_name_H-M   'P 1'
#
loop_
_entity.id
_entity.type
_entity.pdbx_description
1 polymer ?
#
loop_
_entity_poly.entity_id
_entity_poly.type
_entity_poly.pdbx_seq_one_letter_code
_entity_poly.pdbx_strand_id
1 'polypeptide(L)'
;MVGAMKRLPAVLVLATAAVLLAGCSSETTQENITVTPGQTGTFSSGDTSVVVEPEETEAPASTEDAAYLTEVRSKLGDLGKATDEQLISLGESTCEQLDAGTPADQVLLVVPAGLTAQAGDGTIVAQAAQATLCG
;
A
#
# COMPACT_ATOMS: atom_id res chain seq x y z
N MET A 1 69.77 -8.01 36.48
CA MET A 1 70.37 -9.28 36.96
C MET A 1 69.67 -9.69 38.23
N VAL A 2 69.18 -10.94 38.27
CA VAL A 2 68.76 -11.74 39.45
C VAL A 2 67.54 -11.18 40.20
N GLY A 3 66.35 -11.77 40.12
CA GLY A 3 66.03 -13.14 40.59
C GLY A 3 65.72 -13.06 42.10
N ALA A 4 64.76 -13.72 42.70
CA ALA A 4 63.90 -14.83 42.36
C ALA A 4 62.89 -14.97 43.52
N MET A 5 62.11 -16.06 43.50
CA MET A 5 61.41 -16.71 44.62
C MET A 5 59.90 -16.44 44.68
N LYS A 6 59.02 -17.42 44.86
CA LYS A 6 59.08 -18.90 44.90
C LYS A 6 57.62 -19.31 45.16
N ARG A 7 57.25 -20.52 44.72
CA ARG A 7 56.10 -21.34 45.18
C ARG A 7 54.80 -21.25 44.36
N LEU A 8 54.70 -22.19 43.43
CA LEU A 8 53.50 -23.02 43.20
C LEU A 8 53.15 -23.78 44.51
N PRO A 9 51.89 -24.20 44.80
CA PRO A 9 51.09 -25.00 43.85
C PRO A 9 49.55 -24.88 43.90
N ALA A 10 48.95 -25.35 42.79
CA ALA A 10 47.64 -26.02 42.69
C ALA A 10 46.38 -25.14 42.93
N VAL A 11 45.30 -25.24 42.18
CA VAL A 11 44.46 -26.42 41.96
C VAL A 11 43.36 -26.04 40.93
N LEU A 12 42.87 -27.03 40.16
CA LEU A 12 41.58 -27.15 39.42
C LEU A 12 41.36 -26.21 38.22
N VAL A 13 41.51 -26.68 36.98
CA VAL A 13 40.52 -27.43 36.17
C VAL A 13 39.24 -26.64 35.92
N LEU A 14 39.06 -26.18 34.67
CA LEU A 14 37.89 -26.51 33.86
C LEU A 14 38.11 -26.05 32.42
N ALA A 15 38.08 -27.03 31.52
CA ALA A 15 38.11 -26.85 30.09
C ALA A 15 36.84 -26.13 29.61
N THR A 16 37.00 -25.17 28.72
CA THR A 16 36.00 -24.88 27.68
C THR A 16 36.75 -24.49 26.41
N ALA A 17 36.74 -25.41 25.46
CA ALA A 17 37.08 -25.14 24.07
C ALA A 17 35.89 -24.40 23.43
N ALA A 18 36.17 -23.31 22.73
CA ALA A 18 35.33 -22.75 21.66
C ALA A 18 36.28 -21.94 20.77
N VAL A 19 37.00 -22.62 19.87
CA VAL A 19 36.64 -22.74 18.44
C VAL A 19 36.31 -21.39 17.83
N LEU A 20 37.31 -20.88 17.10
CA LEU A 20 37.20 -19.86 16.07
C LEU A 20 36.10 -20.28 15.08
N LEU A 21 35.01 -19.51 14.98
CA LEU A 21 34.21 -19.45 13.77
C LEU A 21 34.19 -18.00 13.31
N ALA A 22 35.02 -17.75 12.30
CA ALA A 22 34.92 -16.57 11.46
C ALA A 22 33.45 -16.36 11.07
N GLY A 23 32.95 -15.15 11.36
CA GLY A 23 31.64 -14.73 10.93
C GLY A 23 31.58 -14.68 9.41
N CYS A 24 31.05 -15.73 8.79
CA CYS A 24 30.29 -15.58 7.56
C CYS A 24 28.90 -15.08 7.96
N SER A 25 28.77 -13.76 8.15
CA SER A 25 27.47 -13.14 7.97
C SER A 25 27.25 -13.13 6.46
N SER A 26 26.43 -14.06 5.95
CA SER A 26 25.89 -13.91 4.61
C SER A 26 24.97 -12.71 4.65
N GLU A 27 25.51 -11.53 4.33
CA GLU A 27 24.71 -10.38 3.96
C GLU A 27 23.95 -10.74 2.68
N THR A 28 22.69 -11.13 2.84
CA THR A 28 21.75 -11.14 1.73
C THR A 28 21.44 -9.68 1.41
N THR A 29 22.19 -9.09 0.48
CA THR A 29 21.86 -7.77 -0.07
C THR A 29 20.56 -7.91 -0.85
N GLN A 30 19.46 -7.43 -0.26
CA GLN A 30 18.18 -7.35 -0.94
C GLN A 30 18.15 -6.05 -1.76
N GLU A 31 18.31 -6.15 -3.07
CA GLU A 31 18.12 -5.02 -3.99
C GLU A 31 16.66 -5.00 -4.46
N ASN A 32 15.95 -3.90 -4.17
CA ASN A 32 14.64 -3.65 -4.76
C ASN A 32 14.84 -2.88 -6.08
N ILE A 33 14.44 -3.49 -7.19
CA ILE A 33 14.50 -2.87 -8.53
C ILE A 33 13.07 -2.56 -8.96
N THR A 34 12.72 -1.28 -9.01
CA THR A 34 11.46 -0.83 -9.59
C THR A 34 11.56 -0.84 -11.11
N VAL A 35 10.81 -1.74 -11.76
CA VAL A 35 10.73 -1.81 -13.23
C VAL A 35 9.47 -1.08 -13.68
N THR A 36 9.63 -0.05 -14.52
CA THR A 36 8.49 0.63 -15.15
C THR A 36 7.88 -0.25 -16.25
N PRO A 37 6.55 -0.31 -16.40
CA PRO A 37 5.90 -1.03 -17.49
C PRO A 37 6.49 -0.65 -18.86
N GLY A 38 6.85 -1.67 -19.65
CA GLY A 38 7.47 -1.49 -20.97
C GLY A 38 9.01 -1.43 -21.00
N GLN A 39 9.70 -1.50 -19.85
CA GLN A 39 11.15 -1.65 -19.82
C GLN A 39 11.58 -3.13 -19.89
N THR A 40 12.59 -3.41 -20.73
CA THR A 40 13.27 -4.72 -20.76
C THR A 40 14.64 -4.60 -20.08
N GLY A 41 14.94 -5.55 -19.19
CA GLY A 41 16.23 -5.64 -18.48
C GLY A 41 16.75 -7.07 -18.47
N THR A 42 18.06 -7.23 -18.39
CA THR A 42 18.74 -8.54 -18.34
C THR A 42 19.16 -8.83 -16.90
N PHE A 43 18.55 -9.83 -16.26
CA PHE A 43 18.94 -10.26 -14.90
C PHE A 43 20.01 -11.36 -15.00
N SER A 44 21.17 -11.16 -14.37
CA SER A 44 22.24 -12.16 -14.32
C SER A 44 22.05 -13.06 -13.10
N SER A 45 21.88 -14.36 -13.31
CA SER A 45 21.45 -15.32 -12.29
C SER A 45 22.51 -15.57 -11.21
N GLY A 46 22.17 -15.21 -9.99
CA GLY A 46 22.74 -15.75 -8.75
C GLY A 46 21.71 -15.55 -7.65
N ASP A 47 20.89 -16.57 -7.41
CA ASP A 47 19.86 -16.64 -6.34
C ASP A 47 18.83 -15.49 -6.26
N THR A 48 18.44 -14.90 -7.39
CA THR A 48 17.34 -13.93 -7.44
C THR A 48 16.02 -14.64 -7.75
N SER A 49 15.14 -14.80 -6.75
CA SER A 49 13.72 -15.07 -7.02
C SER A 49 13.05 -13.75 -7.40
N VAL A 50 12.66 -13.60 -8.67
CA VAL A 50 11.86 -12.45 -9.09
C VAL A 50 10.41 -12.75 -8.71
N VAL A 51 9.92 -12.13 -7.65
CA VAL A 51 8.49 -12.07 -7.36
C VAL A 51 7.95 -10.91 -8.17
N VAL A 52 7.36 -11.20 -9.33
CA VAL A 52 6.53 -10.23 -10.05
C VAL A 52 5.20 -10.24 -9.31
N GLU A 53 4.98 -9.26 -8.43
CA GLU A 53 3.63 -8.97 -7.96
C GLU A 53 2.80 -8.64 -9.19
N PRO A 54 1.64 -9.30 -9.41
CA PRO A 54 0.78 -8.92 -10.51
C PRO A 54 0.42 -7.45 -10.32
N GLU A 55 0.62 -6.62 -11.36
CA GLU A 55 -0.03 -5.31 -11.41
C GLU A 55 -1.50 -5.55 -11.12
N GLU A 56 -2.06 -4.81 -10.15
CA GLU A 56 -3.50 -4.77 -9.91
C GLU A 56 -4.15 -4.40 -11.23
N THR A 57 -4.61 -5.41 -11.95
CA THR A 57 -5.41 -5.21 -13.15
C THR A 57 -6.71 -4.66 -12.62
N GLU A 58 -6.97 -3.37 -12.86
CA GLU A 58 -8.26 -2.73 -12.56
C GLU A 58 -9.36 -3.71 -12.94
N ALA A 59 -10.05 -4.23 -11.92
CA ALA A 59 -11.17 -5.11 -12.15
C ALA A 59 -12.18 -4.32 -13.00
N PRO A 60 -12.79 -4.91 -14.03
CA PRO A 60 -13.82 -4.22 -14.77
C PRO A 60 -14.87 -3.75 -13.76
N ALA A 61 -15.09 -2.44 -13.70
CA ALA A 61 -16.10 -1.81 -12.86
C ALA A 61 -17.39 -2.63 -12.97
N SER A 62 -18.01 -2.97 -11.83
CA SER A 62 -19.28 -3.68 -11.85
C SER A 62 -20.30 -2.91 -12.69
N THR A 63 -21.35 -3.56 -13.19
CA THR A 63 -22.39 -2.89 -14.00
C THR A 63 -22.99 -1.69 -13.26
N GLU A 64 -23.09 -1.81 -11.95
CA GLU A 64 -23.51 -0.82 -10.97
C GLU A 64 -22.51 0.35 -10.88
N ASP A 65 -21.21 0.06 -10.78
CA ASP A 65 -20.14 1.07 -10.81
C ASP A 65 -20.10 1.83 -12.14
N ALA A 66 -20.28 1.14 -13.27
CA ALA A 66 -20.29 1.77 -14.58
C ALA A 66 -21.49 2.73 -14.75
N ALA A 67 -22.66 2.37 -14.21
CA ALA A 67 -23.83 3.23 -14.19
C ALA A 67 -23.60 4.46 -13.29
N TYR A 68 -23.04 4.26 -12.10
CA TYR A 68 -22.66 5.32 -11.19
C TYR A 68 -21.68 6.31 -11.85
N LEU A 69 -20.57 5.79 -12.39
CA LEU A 69 -19.52 6.58 -13.03
C LEU A 69 -20.05 7.40 -14.20
N THR A 70 -20.95 6.83 -15.01
CA THR A 70 -21.59 7.55 -16.12
C THR A 70 -22.43 8.73 -15.61
N GLU A 71 -23.24 8.50 -14.58
CA GLU A 71 -24.13 9.50 -14.00
C GLU A 71 -23.31 10.67 -13.42
N VAL A 72 -22.32 10.37 -12.56
CA VAL A 72 -21.53 11.41 -11.89
C VAL A 72 -20.62 12.16 -12.86
N ARG A 73 -20.02 11.52 -13.85
CA ARG A 73 -19.18 12.19 -14.86
C ARG A 73 -19.96 13.14 -15.75
N SER A 74 -21.23 12.84 -16.00
CA SER A 74 -22.08 13.70 -16.83
C SER A 74 -22.55 14.97 -16.12
N LYS A 75 -22.54 14.97 -14.78
CA LYS A 75 -23.13 16.02 -13.93
C LYS A 75 -22.11 16.79 -13.10
N LEU A 76 -21.05 16.14 -12.66
CA LEU A 76 -19.98 16.77 -11.89
C LEU A 76 -19.04 17.53 -12.82
N GLY A 77 -18.65 18.73 -12.39
CA GLY A 77 -17.70 19.56 -13.12
C GLY A 77 -16.27 19.03 -13.00
N ASP A 78 -15.47 19.66 -12.14
CA ASP A 78 -14.06 19.30 -11.99
C ASP A 78 -13.88 17.93 -11.32
N LEU A 79 -14.76 17.58 -10.37
CA LEU A 79 -14.84 16.26 -9.74
C LEU A 79 -15.06 15.11 -10.74
N GLY A 80 -15.76 15.35 -11.85
CA GLY A 80 -16.00 14.32 -12.87
C GLY A 80 -14.72 13.84 -13.57
N LYS A 81 -13.59 14.54 -13.39
CA LYS A 81 -12.28 14.17 -13.92
C LYS A 81 -11.47 13.27 -12.99
N ALA A 82 -11.98 12.98 -11.79
CA ALA A 82 -11.38 12.01 -10.89
C ALA A 82 -11.28 10.62 -11.52
N THR A 83 -10.36 9.81 -11.00
CA THR A 83 -10.23 8.41 -11.44
C THR A 83 -11.48 7.61 -11.07
N ASP A 84 -11.68 6.47 -11.73
CA ASP A 84 -12.83 5.61 -11.48
C ASP A 84 -12.87 5.19 -9.99
N GLU A 85 -11.73 4.80 -9.43
CA GLU A 85 -11.58 4.40 -8.02
C GLU A 85 -11.90 5.55 -7.07
N GLN A 86 -11.47 6.77 -7.39
CA GLN A 86 -11.74 7.94 -6.57
C GLN A 86 -13.23 8.28 -6.54
N LEU A 87 -13.92 8.15 -7.69
CA LEU A 87 -15.35 8.37 -7.77
C LEU A 87 -16.12 7.25 -7.06
N ILE A 88 -15.75 5.99 -7.28
CA ILE A 88 -16.38 4.84 -6.62
C ILE A 88 -16.23 4.97 -5.11
N SER A 89 -15.02 5.21 -4.60
CA SER A 89 -14.77 5.41 -3.16
C SER A 89 -15.55 6.61 -2.59
N LEU A 90 -15.72 7.69 -3.37
CA LEU A 90 -16.55 8.82 -3.00
C LEU A 90 -18.03 8.42 -2.88
N GLY A 91 -18.53 7.60 -3.83
CA GLY A 91 -19.88 7.03 -3.81
C GLY A 91 -20.11 6.11 -2.61
N GLU A 92 -19.18 5.20 -2.33
CA GLU A 92 -19.23 4.29 -1.19
C GLU A 92 -19.24 5.05 0.15
N SER A 93 -18.32 6.00 0.33
CA SER A 93 -18.31 6.86 1.53
C SER A 93 -19.59 7.68 1.67
N THR A 94 -20.22 8.03 0.56
CA THR A 94 -21.53 8.69 0.57
C THR A 94 -22.62 7.72 1.05
N CYS A 95 -22.62 6.47 0.59
CA CYS A 95 -23.54 5.45 1.09
C CYS A 95 -23.40 5.24 2.61
N GLU A 96 -22.17 5.16 3.13
CA GLU A 96 -21.94 5.05 4.58
C GLU A 96 -22.54 6.21 5.37
N GLN A 97 -22.41 7.44 4.87
CA GLN A 97 -23.00 8.62 5.50
C GLN A 97 -24.53 8.59 5.48
N LEU A 98 -25.11 8.17 4.36
CA LEU A 98 -26.57 8.04 4.20
C LEU A 98 -27.13 6.96 5.12
N ASP A 99 -26.46 5.81 5.22
CA ASP A 99 -26.82 4.71 6.12
C ASP A 99 -26.68 5.11 7.60
N ALA A 100 -25.72 5.99 7.91
CA ALA A 100 -25.59 6.63 9.22
C ALA A 100 -26.68 7.68 9.51
N GLY A 101 -27.59 7.95 8.56
CA GLY A 101 -28.70 8.88 8.69
C GLY A 101 -28.38 10.32 8.29
N THR A 102 -27.26 10.56 7.62
CA THR A 102 -26.93 11.87 7.04
C THR A 102 -27.87 12.14 5.86
N PRO A 103 -28.57 13.28 5.80
CA PRO A 103 -29.40 13.58 4.65
C PRO A 103 -28.53 13.95 3.44
N ALA A 104 -29.03 13.67 2.23
CA ALA A 104 -28.29 13.81 0.97
C ALA A 104 -27.78 15.24 0.68
N ASP A 105 -28.37 16.28 1.28
CA ASP A 105 -27.94 17.67 1.18
C ASP A 105 -26.84 18.06 2.19
N GLN A 106 -26.53 17.18 3.14
CA GLN A 106 -25.50 17.37 4.17
C GLN A 106 -24.33 16.37 4.04
N VAL A 107 -24.32 15.54 3.00
CA VAL A 107 -23.20 14.65 2.71
C VAL A 107 -21.93 15.45 2.50
N LEU A 108 -20.88 15.06 3.22
CA LEU A 108 -19.54 15.61 3.07
C LEU A 108 -18.78 14.81 2.03
N LEU A 109 -18.36 15.49 0.97
CA LEU A 109 -17.53 14.89 -0.08
C LEU A 109 -16.05 14.99 0.29
N VAL A 110 -15.35 13.86 0.27
CA VAL A 110 -13.89 13.81 0.36
C VAL A 110 -13.33 14.02 -1.04
N VAL A 111 -13.01 15.27 -1.36
CA VAL A 111 -12.54 15.66 -2.69
C VAL A 111 -11.09 15.21 -2.91
N PRO A 112 -10.78 14.51 -4.02
CA PRO A 112 -9.40 14.16 -4.35
C PRO A 112 -8.50 15.39 -4.51
N ALA A 113 -7.22 15.24 -4.17
CA ALA A 113 -6.26 16.33 -4.24
C ALA A 113 -6.15 16.89 -5.67
N GLY A 114 -6.16 18.22 -5.80
CA GLY A 114 -6.07 18.90 -7.10
C GLY A 114 -7.40 19.05 -7.85
N LEU A 115 -8.50 18.53 -7.30
CA LEU A 115 -9.85 18.76 -7.80
C LEU A 115 -10.63 19.70 -6.89
N THR A 116 -11.74 20.22 -7.42
CA THR A 116 -12.65 21.10 -6.68
C THR A 116 -14.08 20.58 -6.72
N ALA A 117 -14.75 20.61 -5.56
CA ALA A 117 -16.19 20.40 -5.47
C ALA A 117 -16.94 21.73 -5.58
N GLN A 118 -18.09 21.68 -6.23
CA GLN A 118 -19.03 22.78 -6.37
C GLN A 118 -20.21 22.61 -5.42
N ALA A 119 -20.92 23.70 -5.14
CA ALA A 119 -22.16 23.64 -4.39
C ALA A 119 -23.19 22.80 -5.15
N GLY A 120 -23.71 21.74 -4.51
CA GLY A 120 -24.65 20.79 -5.11
C GLY A 120 -24.02 19.47 -5.56
N ASP A 121 -22.69 19.37 -5.66
CA ASP A 121 -22.01 18.13 -6.02
C ASP A 121 -22.32 17.01 -5.03
N GLY A 122 -22.39 17.34 -3.73
CA GLY A 122 -22.77 16.40 -2.67
C GLY A 122 -24.13 15.73 -2.94
N THR A 123 -25.11 16.53 -3.38
CA THR A 123 -26.44 16.02 -3.71
C THR A 123 -26.44 15.18 -4.98
N ILE A 124 -25.65 15.55 -6.00
CA ILE A 124 -25.49 14.77 -7.23
C ILE A 124 -24.89 13.40 -6.91
N VAL A 125 -23.79 13.38 -6.16
CA VAL A 125 -23.12 12.15 -5.73
C VAL A 125 -24.04 11.30 -4.89
N ALA A 126 -24.75 11.88 -3.92
CA ALA A 126 -25.67 11.15 -3.06
C ALA A 126 -26.84 10.52 -3.81
N GLN A 127 -27.45 11.24 -4.76
CA GLN A 127 -28.53 10.68 -5.58
C GLN A 127 -28.04 9.58 -6.52
N ALA A 128 -26.88 9.78 -7.16
CA ALA A 128 -26.29 8.77 -8.02
C ALA A 128 -25.94 7.52 -7.23
N ALA A 129 -25.26 7.67 -6.09
CA ALA A 129 -24.90 6.57 -5.21
C ALA A 129 -26.14 5.81 -4.71
N GLN A 130 -27.19 6.49 -4.25
CA GLN A 130 -28.44 5.83 -3.83
C GLN A 130 -29.13 5.05 -4.95
N ALA A 131 -28.99 5.48 -6.21
CA ALA A 131 -29.65 4.84 -7.33
C ALA A 131 -28.91 3.57 -7.81
N THR A 132 -27.61 3.46 -7.55
CA THR A 132 -26.76 2.43 -8.17
C THR A 132 -25.85 1.68 -7.19
N LEU A 133 -25.26 2.36 -6.21
CA LEU A 133 -24.24 1.80 -5.30
C LEU A 133 -24.80 1.43 -3.91
N CYS A 134 -25.68 2.26 -3.34
CA CYS A 134 -26.23 2.01 -2.02
C CYS A 134 -27.37 1.00 -2.14
N GLY A 135 -27.08 -0.28 -1.89
CA GLY A 135 -28.03 -1.39 -2.03
C GLY A 135 -27.73 -2.56 -1.11
#